data_AF-A0A3B3TLR3-F1
#
_entry.id   AF-A0A3B3TLR3-F1
#
_cell.length_a   1.000
_cell.length_b   1.000
_cell.length_c   1.000
_cell.angle_alpha   90.00
_cell.angle_beta   90.00
_cell.angle_gamma   90.00
#
_symmetry.space_group_name_H-M   'P 1'
#
loop_
_entity.id
_entity.type
_entity.pdbx_description
1 polymer ?
#
loop_
_entity_poly.entity_id
_entity_poly.type
_entity_poly.pdbx_seq_one_letter_code
_entity_poly.pdbx_strand_id
1 'polypeptide(L)'
;MELKVWVDGVVRVVCGLSQETSCQDVVIALAQAIGQTGRYVLIQRLRDTERQLLATERPLESLAKLGQHGNEVQFFLRRTGPSSSDGPSSKQERQSPLPLIENMH
;
A
#
# COMPACT_ATOMS: atom_id res chain seq x y z
N MET A 1 19.68 5.77 3.38
CA MET A 1 19.29 4.49 2.73
C MET A 1 18.25 4.78 1.66
N GLU A 2 17.93 3.80 0.80
CA GLU A 2 16.88 3.91 -0.21
C GLU A 2 15.91 2.73 -0.12
N LEU A 3 14.65 2.95 -0.52
CA LEU A 3 13.61 1.93 -0.54
C LEU A 3 12.89 1.94 -1.88
N LYS A 4 12.76 0.76 -2.49
CA LYS A 4 12.01 0.55 -3.73
C LYS A 4 10.55 0.28 -3.40
N VAL A 5 9.66 1.12 -3.93
CA VAL A 5 8.22 1.04 -3.72
C VAL A 5 7.51 1.03 -5.06
N TRP A 6 6.68 0.02 -5.28
CA TRP A 6 5.77 -0.05 -6.41
C TRP A 6 4.58 0.87 -6.18
N VAL A 7 4.34 1.78 -7.12
CA VAL A 7 3.25 2.74 -7.13
C VAL A 7 2.57 2.65 -8.49
N ASP A 8 1.30 2.24 -8.52
CA ASP A 8 0.51 2.13 -9.77
C ASP A 8 1.20 1.32 -10.88
N GLY A 9 1.90 0.24 -10.51
CA GLY A 9 2.63 -0.61 -11.45
C GLY A 9 4.02 -0.09 -11.86
N VAL A 10 4.47 1.04 -11.31
CA VAL A 10 5.81 1.59 -11.57
C VAL A 10 6.67 1.55 -10.31
N VAL A 11 7.92 1.12 -10.41
CA VAL A 11 8.88 1.17 -9.29
C VAL A 11 9.38 2.59 -9.10
N ARG A 12 9.17 3.13 -7.89
CA ARG A 12 9.71 4.41 -7.42
C ARG A 12 10.76 4.14 -6.35
N VAL A 13 11.82 4.95 -6.34
CA VAL A 13 12.86 4.89 -5.30
C VAL A 13 12.70 6.09 -4.38
N VAL A 14 12.60 5.83 -3.09
CA VAL A 14 12.62 6.88 -2.06
C VAL A 14 14.01 6.93 -1.45
N CYS A 15 14.72 8.04 -1.64
CA CYS A 15 16.05 8.26 -1.09
C CYS A 15 15.99 9.04 0.23
N GLY A 16 17.08 9.02 1.00
CA GLY A 16 17.18 9.78 2.26
C GLY A 16 16.46 9.15 3.45
N LEU A 17 16.15 7.85 3.39
CA LEU A 17 15.48 7.14 4.49
C LEU A 17 16.46 6.75 5.59
N SER A 18 15.95 6.78 6.82
CA SER A 18 16.65 6.42 8.07
C SER A 18 15.81 5.44 8.89
N GLN A 19 16.40 4.76 9.87
CA GLN A 19 15.67 3.82 10.74
C GLN A 19 14.53 4.49 11.52
N GLU A 20 14.60 5.81 11.73
CA GLU A 20 13.53 6.59 12.37
C GLU A 20 12.36 6.90 11.43
N THR A 21 12.56 6.82 10.12
CA THR A 21 11.53 7.14 9.13
C THR A 21 10.37 6.16 9.25
N SER A 22 9.17 6.68 9.48
CA SER A 22 7.98 5.87 9.63
C SER A 22 7.35 5.56 8.26
N CYS A 23 6.52 4.51 8.17
CA CYS A 23 5.80 4.19 6.94
C CYS A 23 4.91 5.37 6.52
N GLN A 24 4.39 6.13 7.48
CA GLN A 24 3.64 7.36 7.23
C GLN A 24 4.48 8.40 6.48
N ASP A 25 5.71 8.68 6.92
CA ASP A 25 6.59 9.65 6.24
C ASP A 25 6.86 9.22 4.79
N VAL A 26 7.14 7.94 4.58
CA VAL A 26 7.37 7.38 3.22
C VAL A 26 6.12 7.49 2.36
N VAL A 27 4.96 7.14 2.90
CA VAL A 27 3.66 7.27 2.22
C VAL A 27 3.40 8.73 1.84
N ILE A 28 3.63 9.67 2.75
CA ILE A 28 3.42 11.10 2.51
C ILE A 28 4.36 11.61 1.43
N ALA A 29 5.65 11.28 1.52
CA ALA A 29 6.65 11.69 0.54
C ALA A 29 6.31 11.15 -0.85
N LEU A 30 5.90 9.88 -0.95
CA LEU A 30 5.45 9.29 -2.22
C LEU A 30 4.20 9.96 -2.75
N ALA A 31 3.18 10.14 -1.90
CA ALA A 31 1.91 10.79 -2.24
C ALA A 31 2.12 12.23 -2.76
N GLN A 32 3.01 12.99 -2.11
CA GLN A 32 3.39 14.34 -2.53
C GLN A 32 4.16 14.32 -3.84
N ALA A 33 5.12 13.40 -4.01
CA ALA A 33 5.91 13.28 -5.23
C ALA A 33 5.08 12.92 -6.47
N ILE A 34 4.02 12.10 -6.30
CA ILE A 34 3.07 11.78 -7.36
C ILE A 34 1.95 12.82 -7.51
N GLY A 35 1.87 13.80 -6.61
CA GLY A 35 0.80 14.80 -6.59
C GLY A 35 -0.59 14.24 -6.23
N GLN A 36 -0.67 13.07 -5.60
CA GLN A 36 -1.93 12.44 -5.20
C GLN A 36 -2.03 12.34 -3.69
N THR A 37 -2.87 13.18 -3.08
CA THR A 37 -3.12 13.15 -1.65
C THR A 37 -4.24 12.17 -1.29
N GLY A 38 -4.17 11.59 -0.10
CA GLY A 38 -5.19 10.65 0.37
C GLY A 38 -4.64 9.66 1.40
N ARG A 39 -5.47 8.70 1.78
CA ARG A 39 -5.09 7.64 2.70
C ARG A 39 -4.45 6.49 1.93
N TYR A 40 -3.16 6.27 2.17
CA TYR A 40 -2.43 5.13 1.63
C TYR A 40 -1.87 4.28 2.77
N VAL A 41 -1.55 3.05 2.42
CA VAL A 41 -0.85 2.10 3.28
C VAL A 41 0.31 1.52 2.50
N LEU A 42 1.41 1.29 3.19
CA LEU A 42 2.55 0.57 2.64
C LEU A 42 2.30 -0.93 2.86
N ILE A 43 2.40 -1.72 1.81
CA ILE A 43 2.27 -3.17 1.88
C ILE A 43 3.63 -3.77 1.59
N GLN A 44 4.14 -4.60 2.48
CA GLN A 44 5.30 -5.43 2.16
C GLN A 44 4.81 -6.76 1.60
N ARG A 45 5.41 -7.21 0.51
CA ARG A 45 5.19 -8.52 -0.07
C ARG A 45 6.48 -9.29 -0.05
N LEU A 46 6.44 -10.46 0.57
CA LEU A 46 7.52 -11.45 0.54
C LEU A 46 7.01 -12.68 -0.20
N ARG A 47 7.52 -12.92 -1.41
CA ARG A 47 7.07 -14.01 -2.30
C ARG A 47 5.54 -13.96 -2.51
N ASP A 48 4.81 -14.83 -1.82
CA ASP A 48 3.35 -14.97 -1.88
C ASP A 48 2.62 -14.39 -0.66
N THR A 49 3.37 -13.85 0.32
CA THR A 49 2.80 -13.27 1.55
C THR A 49 2.80 -11.76 1.47
N GLU A 50 1.62 -11.15 1.56
CA GLU A 50 1.44 -9.70 1.64
C GLU A 50 1.03 -9.28 3.05
N ARG A 51 1.74 -8.30 3.63
CA ARG A 51 1.45 -7.73 4.94
C ARG A 51 1.39 -6.22 4.85
N GLN A 52 0.26 -5.65 5.30
CA GLN A 52 0.11 -4.21 5.44
C GLN A 52 0.92 -3.72 6.65
N LEU A 53 1.72 -2.69 6.44
CA LEU A 53 2.50 -2.05 7.50
C LEU A 53 1.67 -0.94 8.13
N LEU A 54 1.79 -0.81 9.45
CA LEU A 54 1.14 0.27 10.19
C LEU A 54 1.85 1.60 9.90
N ALA A 55 1.11 2.71 10.02
CA ALA A 55 1.66 4.05 9.87
C ALA A 55 2.85 4.33 10.81
N THR A 56 2.79 3.78 12.03
CA THR A 56 3.83 3.89 13.06
C THR A 56 4.98 2.89 12.90
N GLU A 57 4.85 1.89 12.03
CA GLU A 57 5.94 0.97 11.75
C GLU A 57 7.01 1.63 10.89
N ARG A 58 8.25 1.13 10.98
CA ARG A 58 9.39 1.62 10.20
C ARG A 58 9.67 0.65 9.06
N PRO A 59 9.64 1.08 7.79
CA PRO A 59 9.78 0.18 6.65
C PRO A 59 11.18 -0.45 6.60
N LEU A 60 12.21 0.29 7.00
CA LEU A 60 13.58 -0.23 7.08
C LEU A 60 13.77 -1.25 8.20
N GLU A 61 13.14 -1.05 9.36
CA GLU A 61 13.16 -2.04 10.45
C GLU A 61 12.41 -3.32 10.02
N SER A 62 11.24 -3.17 9.39
CA SER A 62 10.49 -4.31 8.87
C SER A 62 11.29 -5.11 7.85
N LEU A 63 12.03 -4.42 6.97
CA LEU A 63 12.96 -5.05 6.02
C LEU A 63 14.12 -5.75 6.74
N ALA A 64 14.73 -5.09 7.72
CA ALA A 64 15.85 -5.63 8.49
C ALA A 64 15.45 -6.88 9.30
N LYS A 65 14.23 -6.91 9.85
CA LYS A 65 13.66 -8.08 10.54
C LYS A 65 13.53 -9.31 9.65
N LEU A 66 13.37 -9.12 8.34
CA LEU A 66 13.33 -10.21 7.37
C LEU A 66 14.73 -10.74 7.02
N GLY A 67 15.79 -10.04 7.41
CA GLY A 67 17.18 -10.49 7.30
C GLY A 67 17.55 -10.91 5.88
N GLN A 68 17.93 -12.17 5.71
CA GLN A 68 18.28 -12.76 4.42
C GLN A 68 17.16 -12.68 3.36
N HIS A 69 15.90 -12.63 3.79
CA HIS A 69 14.75 -12.52 2.88
C HIS A 69 14.48 -11.09 2.44
N GLY A 70 15.12 -10.09 3.03
CA GLY A 70 14.89 -8.68 2.70
C GLY A 70 15.13 -8.35 1.23
N ASN A 71 16.00 -9.08 0.53
CA ASN A 71 16.23 -8.87 -0.90
C ASN A 71 15.01 -9.26 -1.78
N GLU A 72 14.20 -10.22 -1.31
CA GLU A 72 13.00 -10.70 -2.01
C GLU A 72 11.75 -9.87 -1.66
N VAL A 73 11.87 -8.97 -0.70
CA VAL A 73 10.77 -8.13 -0.23
C VAL A 73 10.53 -7.00 -1.20
N GLN A 74 9.26 -6.80 -1.54
CA GLN A 74 8.81 -5.72 -2.37
C GLN A 74 7.80 -4.88 -1.62
N PHE A 75 7.96 -3.56 -1.64
CA PHE A 75 6.99 -2.65 -1.04
C PHE A 75 6.03 -2.13 -2.10
N PHE A 76 4.76 -2.04 -1.76
CA PHE A 76 3.69 -1.54 -2.61
C PHE A 76 2.94 -0.43 -1.88
N LEU A 77 2.73 0.68 -2.56
CA LEU A 77 1.86 1.74 -2.06
C LEU A 77 0.43 1.44 -2.51
N ARG A 78 -0.46 1.17 -1.56
CA ARG A 78 -1.88 0.92 -1.85
C ARG A 78 -2.74 2.01 -1.25
N ARG A 79 -3.69 2.51 -2.03
CA ARG A 79 -4.67 3.47 -1.57
C ARG A 79 -5.82 2.77 -0.82
N THR A 80 -6.21 3.30 0.34
CA THR A 80 -7.24 2.70 1.20
C THR A 80 -8.41 3.63 1.51
N GLY A 81 -8.31 4.93 1.24
CA GLY A 81 -9.39 5.89 1.45
C GLY A 81 -9.83 6.59 0.16
N PRO A 82 -11.02 7.22 0.15
CA PRO A 82 -11.49 7.97 -1.00
C PRO A 82 -10.52 9.10 -1.33
N SER A 83 -10.25 9.26 -2.63
CA SER A 83 -9.53 10.40 -3.17
C SER A 83 -10.34 11.67 -2.94
N SER A 84 -9.77 12.71 -2.36
CA SER A 84 -10.37 14.05 -2.44
C SER A 84 -10.15 14.72 -3.80
N SER A 85 -9.52 14.04 -4.75
CA SER A 85 -9.46 14.47 -6.16
C SER A 85 -10.26 13.49 -7.01
N ASP A 86 -11.47 13.94 -7.33
CA ASP A 86 -12.35 13.67 -8.48
C ASP A 86 -12.38 12.25 -9.11
N GLY A 87 -13.57 11.66 -9.15
CA GLY A 87 -13.94 10.59 -10.09
C GLY A 87 -14.09 9.17 -9.50
N PRO A 88 -15.21 8.46 -9.74
CA PRO A 88 -15.44 7.11 -9.24
C PRO A 88 -14.67 6.09 -10.09
N SER A 89 -13.41 5.84 -9.77
CA SER A 89 -12.70 4.68 -10.34
C SER A 89 -12.92 3.45 -9.47
N SER A 90 -14.02 2.78 -9.80
CA SER A 90 -14.33 1.37 -9.56
C SER A 90 -13.17 0.51 -9.04
N LYS A 91 -13.36 -0.13 -7.89
CA LYS A 91 -13.38 -1.61 -7.74
C LYS A 91 -14.27 -1.99 -6.56
N GLN A 92 -15.57 -1.88 -6.85
CA GLN A 92 -16.61 -2.86 -6.58
C GLN A 92 -16.35 -3.87 -5.46
N GLU A 93 -17.03 -3.61 -4.36
CA GLU A 93 -17.50 -4.59 -3.40
C GLU A 93 -17.87 -5.90 -4.09
N ARG A 94 -17.26 -7.01 -3.64
CA ARG A 94 -17.86 -8.33 -3.79
C ARG A 94 -18.97 -8.45 -2.73
N GLN A 95 -19.97 -7.57 -2.80
CA GLN A 95 -21.27 -7.77 -2.19
C GLN A 95 -21.92 -8.91 -2.97
N SER A 96 -22.06 -10.04 -2.31
CA SER A 96 -22.88 -11.16 -2.77
C SER A 96 -24.32 -10.67 -3.01
N PRO A 97 -24.86 -10.73 -4.25
CA PRO A 97 -26.29 -10.58 -4.42
C PRO A 97 -26.95 -11.87 -3.91
N LEU A 98 -27.65 -11.77 -2.78
CA LEU A 98 -28.67 -12.74 -2.39
C LEU A 98 -29.72 -12.77 -3.50
N PRO A 99 -30.01 -13.93 -4.13
CA PRO A 99 -31.13 -13.99 -5.05
C PRO A 99 -32.42 -13.96 -4.22
N LEU A 100 -33.21 -12.90 -4.37
CA LEU A 100 -34.66 -13.00 -4.17
C LEU A 100 -35.18 -14.03 -5.18
N ILE A 101 -35.78 -15.11 -4.68
CA ILE A 101 -36.78 -15.83 -5.47
C ILE A 101 -38.15 -15.48 -4.89
N GLU A 102 -38.88 -14.73 -5.70
CA GLU A 102 -40.26 -14.32 -5.52
C GLU A 102 -41.17 -15.48 -5.97
N ASN A 103 -42.23 -15.71 -5.18
CA ASN A 103 -43.46 -16.49 -5.36
C ASN A 103 -43.72 -17.24 -6.67
N MET A 104 -44.37 -18.43 -6.59
CA MET A 104 -45.49 -18.82 -7.47
C MET A 104 -46.36 -19.93 -6.86
N HIS A 105 -47.68 -19.65 -6.83
CA HIS A 105 -48.88 -20.50 -6.70
C HIS A 105 -49.13 -21.32 -5.42
#